data_AF-L7VS87-F1
#
_entry.id   AF-L7VS87-F1
#
_cell.length_a   1.000
_cell.length_b   1.000
_cell.length_c   1.000
_cell.angle_alpha   90.00
_cell.angle_beta   90.00
_cell.angle_gamma   90.00
#
_symmetry.space_group_name_H-M   'P 1'
#
loop_
_entity.id
_entity.type
_entity.pdbx_description
1 polymer ?
#
loop_
_entity_poly.entity_id
_entity_poly.type
_entity_poly.pdbx_seq_one_letter_code
_entity_poly.pdbx_strand_id
1 'polypeptide(L)' 'MEKTITVEVLEKLIRKDMNEALKPMDLKVEKIEFVFDKRMLLTINFRSAGSNLYV' A
#
# COMPACT_ATOMS: atom_id res chain seq x y z
N MET A 1 -15.78 -14.78 -4.63
CA MET A 1 -14.53 -15.03 -5.38
C MET A 1 -14.14 -13.82 -6.23
N GLU A 2 -15.06 -13.23 -7.02
CA GLU A 2 -14.77 -12.01 -7.81
C GLU A 2 -14.32 -10.79 -7.00
N LYS A 3 -14.98 -10.51 -5.85
CA LYS A 3 -14.59 -9.40 -4.96
C LYS A 3 -13.12 -9.48 -4.50
N THR A 4 -12.61 -10.69 -4.25
CA THR A 4 -11.24 -10.91 -3.79
C THR A 4 -10.24 -10.55 -4.88
N ILE A 5 -10.52 -10.96 -6.13
CA ILE A 5 -9.68 -10.67 -7.29
C ILE A 5 -9.62 -9.17 -7.58
N THR A 6 -10.76 -8.46 -7.49
CA THR A 6 -10.79 -7.01 -7.70
C THR A 6 -9.98 -6.25 -6.66
N VAL A 7 -10.05 -6.65 -5.38
CA VAL A 7 -9.28 -6.02 -4.30
C VAL A 7 -7.79 -6.28 -4.45
N GLU A 8 -7.39 -7.49 -4.85
CA GLU A 8 -5.98 -7.82 -5.09
C GLU A 8 -5.38 -7.04 -6.27
N VAL A 9 -6.12 -6.88 -7.36
CA VAL A 9 -5.67 -6.09 -8.52
C VAL A 9 -5.52 -4.62 -8.11
N LEU A 10 -6.50 -4.09 -7.38
CA LEU A 10 -6.47 -2.70 -6.91
C LEU A 10 -5.30 -2.47 -5.94
N GLU A 11 -5.03 -3.41 -5.01
CA GLU A 11 -3.89 -3.33 -4.10
C GLU A 11 -2.57 -3.27 -4.88
N LYS A 12 -2.39 -4.12 -5.90
CA LYS A 12 -1.18 -4.14 -6.73
C LYS A 12 -0.95 -2.82 -7.47
N LEU A 13 -2.02 -2.25 -8.03
CA LEU A 13 -1.95 -0.96 -8.75
C LEU A 13 -1.56 0.16 -7.78
N ILE A 14 -2.27 0.30 -6.66
CA ILE A 14 -1.99 1.31 -5.64
C ILE A 14 -0.55 1.17 -5.14
N ARG A 15 -0.11 -0.05 -4.82
CA ARG A 15 1.24 -0.29 -4.30
C ARG A 15 2.31 0.14 -5.30
N LYS A 16 2.14 -0.15 -6.58
CA LYS A 16 3.08 0.23 -7.64
C LYS A 16 3.17 1.76 -7.77
N ASP A 17 2.05 2.42 -7.96
CA ASP A 17 2.02 3.85 -8.25
C ASP A 17 2.47 4.67 -7.04
N MET A 18 2.06 4.28 -5.83
CA MET A 18 2.51 4.91 -4.59
C MET A 18 4.01 4.71 -4.35
N ASN A 19 4.55 3.51 -4.56
CA ASN A 19 5.99 3.30 -4.37
C ASN A 19 6.82 4.15 -5.33
N GLU A 20 6.40 4.30 -6.59
CA GLU A 20 7.07 5.22 -7.53
C GLU A 20 7.02 6.66 -7.05
N ALA A 21 5.85 7.13 -6.60
CA ALA A 21 5.68 8.49 -6.09
C ALA A 21 6.46 8.76 -4.79
N LEU A 22 6.69 7.74 -3.97
CA LEU A 22 7.35 7.83 -2.67
C LEU A 22 8.88 7.69 -2.72
N LYS A 23 9.45 7.27 -3.86
CA LYS A 23 10.91 7.17 -4.07
C LYS A 23 11.70 8.40 -3.61
N PRO A 24 11.29 9.65 -3.93
CA PRO A 24 12.04 10.84 -3.53
C PRO A 24 12.10 11.06 -2.01
N MET A 25 11.19 10.42 -1.25
CA MET A 25 11.06 10.57 0.19
C MET A 25 11.72 9.43 0.96
N ASP A 26 12.40 8.49 0.28
CA ASP A 26 12.89 7.24 0.86
C ASP A 26 11.78 6.47 1.61
N LEU A 27 10.54 6.53 1.12
CA LEU A 27 9.40 5.82 1.68
C LEU A 27 8.94 4.70 0.74
N LYS A 28 8.35 3.66 1.31
CA LYS A 28 7.66 2.60 0.57
C LYS A 28 6.38 2.18 1.28
N VAL A 29 5.41 1.73 0.50
CA VAL A 29 4.18 1.12 1.00
C VAL A 29 4.50 -0.15 1.76
N GLU A 30 4.14 -0.16 3.03
CA GLU A 30 4.22 -1.32 3.90
C GLU A 30 2.94 -2.15 3.78
N LYS A 31 1.82 -1.55 4.17
CA LYS A 31 0.53 -2.23 4.32
C LYS A 31 -0.57 -1.41 3.66
N ILE A 32 -1.48 -2.10 2.97
CA ILE A 32 -2.71 -1.55 2.42
C ILE A 32 -3.86 -2.29 3.08
N GLU A 33 -4.83 -1.56 3.63
CA GLU A 33 -6.02 -2.14 4.26
C GLU A 33 -7.28 -1.51 3.68
N PHE A 34 -8.20 -2.38 3.25
CA PHE A 34 -9.53 -2.01 2.79
C PHE A 34 -10.54 -2.41 3.86
N VAL A 35 -11.28 -1.44 4.37
CA VAL A 35 -12.41 -1.69 5.28
C VAL A 35 -13.69 -1.32 4.54
N PHE A 36 -14.57 -2.32 4.39
CA PHE A 36 -15.88 -2.18 3.78
C PHE A 36 -16.94 -2.22 4.87
N ASP A 37 -17.30 -1.06 5.42
CA ASP A 37 -18.44 -0.92 6.33
C ASP A 37 -19.68 -0.36 5.58
N LYS A 38 -20.10 0.87 5.85
CA LYS A 38 -21.03 1.72 5.11
C LYS A 38 -20.33 2.52 3.99
N ARG A 39 -19.00 2.71 4.07
CA ARG A 39 -18.17 3.32 3.02
C ARG A 39 -16.88 2.51 2.84
N MET A 40 -16.27 2.63 1.68
CA MET A 40 -14.94 2.04 1.47
C MET A 40 -13.89 2.97 2.10
N LEU A 41 -13.17 2.45 3.10
CA LEU A 41 -12.02 3.12 3.68
C LEU A 41 -10.75 2.42 3.18
N LEU A 42 -9.82 3.22 2.69
CA LEU A 42 -8.49 2.79 2.26
C LEU A 42 -7.47 3.40 3.22
N THR A 43 -6.75 2.54 3.94
CA THR A 43 -5.62 2.96 4.77
C THR A 43 -4.34 2.44 4.14
N ILE A 44 -3.33 3.31 3.98
CA ILE A 44 -2.02 2.96 3.45
C ILE A 44 -0.97 3.38 4.47
N ASN A 45 -0.20 2.41 4.95
CA ASN A 45 0.92 2.65 5.84
C ASN A 45 2.22 2.68 5.05
N PHE A 46 3.10 3.63 5.37
CA PHE A 46 4.41 3.77 4.76
C PHE A 46 5.51 3.49 5.77
N ARG A 47 6.63 2.96 5.28
CA ARG A 47 7.86 2.79 6.04
C ARG A 47 9.03 3.39 5.28
N SER A 48 10.11 3.76 5.97
CA SER A 48 11.35 4.10 5.30
C SER A 48 11.90 2.89 4.54
N ALA A 49 12.40 3.13 3.32
CA ALA A 49 13.05 2.11 2.52
C ALA A 49 14.45 1.79 3.05
N GLY A 50 15.14 2.76 3.66
CA GLY A 50 16.45 2.62 4.32
C GLY A 50 16.47 2.07 5.75
N SER A 51 15.34 1.64 6.32
CA SER A 51 15.25 1.20 7.73
C SER A 51 15.92 -0.17 8.06
N ASN A 52 16.92 -0.60 7.29
CA ASN A 52 17.84 -1.70 7.64
C ASN A 52 19.13 -1.19 8.32
N LEU A 53 19.14 0.04 8.82
CA LEU A 53 20.16 0.53 9.74
C LEU A 53 19.94 -0.16 11.09
N TYR A 54 20.49 -1.37 11.27
CA TYR A 54 21.02 -1.98 12.51
C TYR A 54 21.21 -3.49 12.28
N VAL A 55 22.43 -3.90 11.93
CA VAL A 55 23.11 -5.08 12.50
C VAL A 55 24.52 -4.66 12.85
#